data_AF-A0A7C3D0P6-F1
#
_entry.id   AF-A0A7C3D0P6-F1
#
_cell.length_a   1.000
_cell.length_b   1.000
_cell.length_c   1.000
_cell.angle_alpha   90.00
_cell.angle_beta   90.00
_cell.angle_gamma   90.00
#
_symmetry.space_group_name_H-M   'P 1'
#
loop_
_entity.id
_entity.type
_entity.pdbx_description
1 polymer ?
#
loop_
_entity_poly.entity_id
_entity_poly.type
_entity_poly.pdbx_seq_one_letter_code
_entity_poly.pdbx_strand_id
1 'polypeptide(L)'
;GEIGRMGLLMTPDLGPRVRLGIVTTDLPLVADGRAVDPSVLDFCRICAKCADNCPVRAIPRGDRQEIDGVLRWRIKQEICYRYWCTTGTDCARCMAVCPYSHPDSVLHNLVRWAVRRSGAARRAVLRLDDLFYGAKPKPKAPPDWLPPRPLDM
;
A
#
# COMPACT_ATOMS: atom_id res chain seq x y z
N GLY A 1 9.85 -9.06 -0.28
CA GLY A 1 8.54 -8.40 -0.42
C GLY A 1 8.17 -8.33 -1.88
N GLU A 2 6.97 -7.83 -2.20
CA GLU A 2 6.47 -7.74 -3.59
C GLU A 2 6.06 -6.30 -3.91
N ILE A 3 6.12 -5.88 -5.18
CA ILE A 3 5.65 -4.54 -5.58
C ILE A 3 4.13 -4.57 -5.81
N GLY A 4 3.38 -3.86 -4.97
CA GLY A 4 1.91 -3.83 -5.02
C GLY A 4 1.34 -2.90 -6.10
N ARG A 5 0.00 -2.87 -6.21
CA ARG A 5 -0.72 -2.02 -7.19
C ARG A 5 -0.35 -0.54 -7.13
N MET A 6 -0.07 -0.02 -5.94
CA MET A 6 0.29 1.39 -5.74
C MET A 6 1.75 1.72 -6.12
N GLY A 7 2.51 0.75 -6.63
CA GLY A 7 3.90 0.94 -7.03
C GLY A 7 4.90 0.96 -5.87
N LEU A 8 4.49 0.59 -4.65
CA LEU A 8 5.33 0.53 -3.45
C LEU A 8 5.65 -0.91 -3.07
N LEU A 9 6.77 -1.09 -2.35
CA LEU A 9 7.12 -2.36 -1.73
C LEU A 9 6.08 -2.74 -0.68
N MET A 10 5.56 -3.95 -0.81
CA MET A 10 4.67 -4.58 0.14
C MET A 10 5.47 -5.61 0.93
N THR A 11 5.64 -5.36 2.23
CA THR A 11 6.24 -6.31 3.16
C THR A 11 5.17 -7.22 3.75
N PRO A 12 5.50 -8.49 4.09
CA PRO A 12 4.53 -9.42 4.69
C PRO A 12 3.90 -8.90 5.98
N ASP A 13 4.68 -8.20 6.82
CA ASP A 13 4.25 -7.80 8.16
C ASP A 13 3.67 -6.39 8.17
N LEU A 14 4.33 -5.41 7.53
CA LEU A 14 3.94 -4.00 7.65
C LEU A 14 3.17 -3.47 6.43
N GLY A 15 2.98 -4.30 5.40
CA GLY A 15 2.38 -3.89 4.14
C GLY A 15 3.25 -2.81 3.47
N PRO A 16 2.66 -1.71 2.96
CA PRO A 16 3.40 -0.61 2.35
C PRO A 16 3.96 0.40 3.36
N ARG A 17 3.75 0.20 4.68
CA ARG A 17 4.17 1.15 5.72
C ARG A 17 5.63 0.96 6.13
N VAL A 18 6.53 0.97 5.14
CA VAL A 18 7.97 0.90 5.37
C VAL A 18 8.68 1.98 4.57
N ARG A 19 9.72 2.59 5.16
CA ARG A 19 10.68 3.42 4.43
C ARG A 19 11.96 2.62 4.26
N LEU A 20 12.53 2.67 3.06
CA LEU A 20 13.73 1.92 2.71
C LEU A 20 14.96 2.80 2.84
N GLY A 21 16.02 2.25 3.43
CA GLY A 21 17.37 2.79 3.42
C GLY A 21 18.31 1.76 2.83
N ILE A 22 19.34 2.20 2.11
CA ILE A 22 20.29 1.31 1.43
C ILE A 22 21.70 1.74 1.80
N VAL A 23 22.53 0.76 2.17
CA VAL A 23 23.98 0.91 2.35
C VAL A 23 24.65 -0.06 1.40
N THR A 24 25.55 0.45 0.56
CA THR A 24 26.39 -0.35 -0.34
C THR A 24 27.76 -0.55 0.28
N THR A 25 28.34 -1.75 0.12
CA THR A 25 29.65 -2.10 0.67
C THR A 25 30.35 -3.13 -0.21
N ASP A 26 31.68 -3.11 -0.21
CA ASP A 26 32.51 -4.13 -0.86
C ASP A 26 32.78 -5.35 0.04
N LEU A 27 32.31 -5.32 1.29
CA LEU A 27 32.43 -6.46 2.20
C LEU A 27 31.76 -7.69 1.55
N PRO A 28 32.42 -8.86 1.51
CA PRO A 28 31.80 -10.07 1.00
C PRO A 28 30.65 -10.49 1.93
N LEU A 29 29.43 -10.46 1.40
CA LEU A 29 28.20 -10.84 2.09
C LEU A 29 27.49 -11.95 1.32
N VAL A 30 26.79 -12.84 2.03
CA VAL A 30 25.89 -13.82 1.41
C VAL A 30 24.56 -13.12 1.11
N ALA A 31 24.18 -13.06 -0.16
CA ALA A 31 22.91 -12.46 -0.57
C ALA A 31 21.72 -13.30 -0.12
N ASP A 32 20.66 -12.64 0.36
CA ASP A 32 19.40 -13.32 0.67
C ASP A 32 18.75 -13.91 -0.59
N GLY A 33 18.19 -15.11 -0.44
CA GLY A 33 17.38 -15.72 -1.49
C GLY A 33 16.03 -15.01 -1.68
N ARG A 34 15.51 -15.02 -2.91
CA ARG A 34 14.16 -14.50 -3.17
C ARG A 34 13.08 -15.42 -2.59
N ALA A 35 12.39 -14.95 -1.55
CA ALA A 35 11.16 -15.57 -1.05
C ALA A 35 9.94 -15.08 -1.85
N VAL A 36 9.41 -15.94 -2.74
CA VAL A 36 8.25 -15.61 -3.57
C VAL A 36 6.96 -15.75 -2.75
N ASP A 37 6.19 -14.67 -2.65
CA ASP A 37 4.86 -14.68 -2.03
C ASP A 37 3.84 -14.01 -2.96
N PRO A 38 3.14 -14.76 -3.81
CA PRO A 38 2.20 -14.18 -4.77
C PRO A 38 0.92 -13.64 -4.11
N SER A 39 0.71 -13.90 -2.81
CA SER A 39 -0.55 -13.57 -2.14
C SER A 39 -0.88 -12.08 -2.20
N VAL A 40 0.14 -11.21 -2.09
CA VAL A 40 0.00 -9.76 -2.20
C VAL A 40 -0.43 -9.36 -3.60
N LEU A 41 0.16 -9.97 -4.64
CA LEU A 41 -0.16 -9.68 -6.03
C LEU A 41 -1.58 -10.14 -6.35
N ASP A 42 -1.96 -11.34 -5.92
CA ASP A 42 -3.31 -11.89 -6.04
C ASP A 42 -4.35 -11.00 -5.34
N PHE A 43 -4.04 -10.54 -4.12
CA PHE A 43 -4.90 -9.63 -3.38
C PHE A 43 -5.02 -8.27 -4.10
N CYS A 44 -3.91 -7.73 -4.60
CA CYS A 44 -3.89 -6.48 -5.36
C CYS A 44 -4.76 -6.55 -6.62
N ARG A 45 -4.79 -7.70 -7.32
CA ARG A 45 -5.62 -7.91 -8.52
C ARG A 45 -7.10 -7.72 -8.23
N ILE A 46 -7.59 -8.16 -7.06
CA ILE A 46 -9.01 -8.08 -6.69
C ILE A 46 -9.40 -6.84 -5.88
N CYS A 47 -8.46 -6.21 -5.16
CA CYS A 47 -8.80 -5.18 -4.17
C CYS A 47 -9.02 -3.77 -4.76
N ALA A 48 -8.07 -3.24 -5.53
CA ALA A 48 -8.08 -1.89 -6.12
C ALA A 48 -8.36 -0.68 -5.18
N LYS A 49 -8.53 -0.87 -3.86
CA LYS A 49 -8.90 0.18 -2.89
C LYS A 49 -7.99 1.40 -2.89
N CYS A 50 -6.68 1.22 -3.10
CA CYS A 50 -5.73 2.32 -3.22
C CYS A 50 -5.96 3.18 -4.48
N ALA A 51 -6.35 2.56 -5.60
CA ALA A 51 -6.70 3.28 -6.82
C ALA A 51 -7.99 4.09 -6.64
N ASP A 52 -8.96 3.50 -5.92
CA ASP A 52 -10.29 4.07 -5.70
C ASP A 52 -10.30 5.28 -4.78
N ASN A 53 -9.29 5.35 -3.91
CA ASN A 53 -9.10 6.39 -2.94
C ASN A 53 -7.98 7.39 -3.32
N CYS A 54 -7.34 7.21 -4.48
CA CYS A 54 -6.31 8.13 -4.96
C CYS A 54 -6.96 9.45 -5.41
N PRO A 55 -6.64 10.61 -4.79
CA PRO A 55 -7.30 11.88 -5.09
C PRO A 55 -7.17 12.31 -6.56
N VAL A 56 -6.04 11.97 -7.18
CA VAL A 56 -5.70 12.33 -8.58
C VAL A 56 -5.73 11.15 -9.53
N ARG A 57 -6.24 9.98 -9.10
CA ARG A 57 -6.35 8.76 -9.93
C ARG A 57 -5.02 8.37 -10.61
N ALA A 58 -3.91 8.52 -9.88
CA ALA A 58 -2.56 8.16 -10.35
C ALA A 58 -2.34 6.65 -10.46
N ILE A 59 -3.08 5.85 -9.69
CA ILE A 59 -2.91 4.41 -9.60
C ILE A 59 -3.87 3.72 -10.57
N PRO A 60 -3.40 2.80 -11.44
CA PRO A 60 -4.26 2.11 -12.39
C PRO A 60 -5.19 1.09 -11.71
N ARG A 61 -6.44 1.04 -12.19
CA ARG A 61 -7.42 0.00 -11.81
C ARG A 61 -7.25 -1.32 -12.54
N GLY A 62 -6.70 -1.30 -13.76
CA GLY A 62 -6.52 -2.51 -14.60
C GLY A 62 -5.54 -3.53 -14.02
N ASP A 63 -5.33 -4.64 -14.75
CA ASP A 63 -4.28 -5.61 -14.40
C ASP A 63 -2.88 -5.03 -14.70
N ARG A 64 -1.84 -5.74 -14.25
CA ARG A 64 -0.44 -5.41 -14.55
C ARG A 64 -0.19 -5.41 -16.05
N GLN A 65 0.76 -4.58 -16.46
CA GLN A 65 1.22 -4.51 -17.85
C GLN A 65 2.72 -4.81 -17.88
N GLU A 66 3.19 -5.35 -19.00
CA GLU A 66 4.61 -5.51 -19.25
C GLU A 66 5.20 -4.16 -19.62
N ILE A 67 6.13 -3.68 -18.80
CA ILE A 67 6.74 -2.35 -18.92
C ILE A 67 8.23 -2.52 -18.62
N ASP A 68 9.07 -2.21 -19.60
CA ASP A 68 10.53 -2.35 -19.52
C ASP A 68 10.95 -3.79 -19.14
N GLY A 69 10.26 -4.80 -19.70
CA GLY A 69 10.51 -6.22 -19.41
C GLY A 69 10.00 -6.70 -18.05
N VAL A 70 9.25 -5.87 -17.30
CA VAL A 70 8.73 -6.22 -15.97
C VAL A 70 7.21 -6.12 -15.94
N LEU A 71 6.53 -7.19 -15.48
CA LEU A 71 5.09 -7.21 -15.28
C LEU A 71 4.71 -6.47 -13.99
N ARG A 72 4.20 -5.23 -14.09
CA ARG A 72 3.90 -4.37 -12.94
C ARG A 72 2.70 -3.44 -13.15
N TRP A 73 2.19 -2.87 -12.06
CA TRP A 73 1.32 -1.69 -12.12
C TRP A 73 2.21 -0.44 -12.14
N ARG A 74 2.17 0.34 -13.22
CA ARG A 74 2.84 1.65 -13.30
C ARG A 74 1.87 2.77 -12.93
N ILE A 75 2.19 3.51 -11.89
CA ILE A 75 1.44 4.72 -11.52
C ILE A 75 1.83 5.89 -12.44
N LYS A 76 0.95 6.86 -12.59
CA LYS A 76 1.27 8.17 -13.18
C LYS A 76 1.98 9.03 -12.13
N GLN A 77 3.31 8.92 -12.06
CA GLN A 77 4.12 9.50 -10.97
C GLN A 77 4.05 11.04 -10.97
N GLU A 78 3.99 11.65 -12.15
CA GLU A 78 4.03 13.10 -12.34
C GLU A 78 2.78 13.77 -11.75
N ILE A 79 1.60 13.16 -11.91
CA ILE A 79 0.36 13.70 -11.34
C ILE A 79 0.26 13.42 -9.84
N CYS A 80 0.85 12.32 -9.36
CA CYS A 80 0.96 12.03 -7.93
C CYS A 80 1.85 13.09 -7.26
N TYR A 81 3.02 13.35 -7.83
CA TYR A 81 3.96 14.35 -7.32
C TYR A 81 3.38 15.77 -7.39
N ARG A 82 2.72 16.13 -8.51
CA ARG A 82 2.03 17.43 -8.62
C ARG A 82 1.03 17.64 -7.48
N TYR A 83 0.29 16.59 -7.10
CA TYR A 83 -0.66 16.67 -5.98
C TYR A 83 0.02 16.93 -4.64
N TRP A 84 1.22 16.38 -4.41
CA TRP A 84 2.01 16.67 -3.20
C TRP A 84 2.37 18.15 -3.15
N CYS A 85 2.86 18.70 -4.27
CA CYS A 85 3.18 20.13 -4.37
C CYS A 85 1.95 21.02 -4.14
N THR A 86 0.77 20.61 -4.63
CA THR A 86 -0.48 21.36 -4.42
C THR A 86 -0.99 21.30 -2.98
N THR A 87 -0.85 20.14 -2.33
CA THR A 87 -1.32 19.96 -0.94
C THR A 87 -0.31 20.41 0.10
N GLY A 88 0.93 20.71 -0.30
CA GLY A 88 2.00 21.20 0.57
C GLY A 88 2.56 20.12 1.52
N THR A 89 2.26 18.84 1.28
CA THR A 89 2.72 17.72 2.11
C THR A 89 2.68 16.39 1.34
N ASP A 90 3.20 15.33 1.94
CA ASP A 90 3.10 13.97 1.42
C ASP A 90 1.63 13.50 1.49
N CYS A 91 1.07 13.02 0.38
CA CYS A 91 -0.33 12.58 0.35
C CYS A 91 -0.56 11.27 1.12
N ALA A 92 0.25 10.23 0.84
CA ALA A 92 0.21 8.90 1.48
C ALA A 92 -1.16 8.17 1.55
N ARG A 93 -2.20 8.68 0.87
CA ARG A 93 -3.57 8.16 0.96
C ARG A 93 -3.68 6.70 0.54
N CYS A 94 -2.94 6.29 -0.49
CA CYS A 94 -2.90 4.90 -0.95
C CYS A 94 -2.36 3.92 0.11
N MET A 95 -1.38 4.34 0.90
CA MET A 95 -0.86 3.56 2.02
C MET A 95 -1.88 3.52 3.15
N ALA A 96 -2.48 4.65 3.51
CA ALA A 96 -3.41 4.76 4.63
C ALA A 96 -4.66 3.87 4.51
N VAL A 97 -5.17 3.66 3.28
CA VAL A 97 -6.40 2.87 3.04
C VAL A 97 -6.13 1.40 2.71
N CYS A 98 -4.87 0.99 2.62
CA CYS A 98 -4.53 -0.36 2.19
C CYS A 98 -4.92 -1.38 3.28
N PRO A 99 -5.53 -2.54 2.93
CA PRO A 99 -5.87 -3.57 3.92
C PRO A 99 -4.65 -4.17 4.64
N TYR A 100 -3.47 -4.09 4.01
CA TYR A 100 -2.20 -4.50 4.64
C TYR A 100 -1.62 -3.43 5.59
N SER A 101 -2.23 -2.24 5.65
CA SER A 101 -1.81 -1.12 6.50
C SER A 101 -2.56 -1.05 7.82
N HIS A 102 -3.21 -2.12 8.26
CA HIS A 102 -3.81 -2.19 9.60
C HIS A 102 -2.75 -2.45 10.68
N PRO A 103 -2.93 -1.93 11.92
CA PRO A 103 -1.97 -2.11 13.00
C PRO A 103 -1.69 -3.58 13.32
N ASP A 104 -0.48 -3.83 13.83
CA ASP A 104 -0.08 -5.16 14.29
C ASP A 104 -0.87 -5.51 15.55
N SER A 105 -1.63 -6.61 15.47
CA SER A 105 -2.44 -7.16 16.55
C SER A 105 -2.59 -8.65 16.33
N VAL A 106 -2.92 -9.42 17.37
CA VAL A 106 -3.12 -10.87 17.28
C VAL A 106 -4.15 -11.22 16.19
N LEU A 107 -5.27 -10.47 16.16
CA LEU A 107 -6.31 -10.64 15.15
C LEU A 107 -5.79 -10.34 13.73
N HIS A 108 -5.10 -9.22 13.52
CA HIS A 108 -4.60 -8.87 12.19
C HIS A 108 -3.49 -9.81 11.72
N ASN A 109 -2.69 -10.34 12.64
CA ASN A 109 -1.68 -11.36 12.31
C ASN A 109 -2.33 -12.67 11.85
N LEU A 110 -3.43 -13.09 12.48
CA LEU A 110 -4.24 -14.22 12.02
C LEU A 110 -4.84 -13.97 10.63
N VAL A 111 -5.37 -12.76 10.40
CA VAL A 111 -5.90 -12.35 9.09
C VAL A 111 -4.81 -12.40 8.02
N ARG A 112 -3.63 -11.84 8.27
CA ARG A 112 -2.48 -11.89 7.33
C ARG A 112 -2.06 -13.33 7.05
N TRP A 113 -1.99 -14.18 8.08
CA TRP A 113 -1.70 -15.60 7.92
C TRP A 113 -2.73 -16.31 7.01
N ALA A 114 -4.02 -16.03 7.20
CA ALA A 114 -5.10 -16.62 6.39
C ALA A 114 -5.06 -16.12 4.93
N VAL A 115 -4.85 -14.81 4.73
CA VAL A 115 -4.69 -14.17 3.41
C VAL A 115 -3.54 -14.76 2.62
N ARG A 116 -2.41 -15.06 3.28
CA ARG A 116 -1.25 -15.69 2.63
C ARG A 116 -1.58 -17.09 2.11
N ARG A 117 -2.35 -17.87 2.89
CA ARG A 117 -2.62 -19.29 2.62
C ARG A 117 -3.84 -19.57 1.73
N SER A 118 -4.82 -18.68 1.67
CA SER A 118 -6.11 -18.98 1.01
C SER A 118 -6.62 -17.84 0.12
N GLY A 119 -6.86 -18.15 -1.16
CA GLY A 119 -7.52 -17.23 -2.09
C GLY A 119 -8.97 -16.91 -1.70
N ALA A 120 -9.67 -17.82 -1.02
CA ALA A 120 -11.00 -17.55 -0.48
C ALA A 120 -10.94 -16.54 0.68
N ALA A 121 -9.94 -16.68 1.57
CA ALA A 121 -9.70 -15.72 2.64
C ALA A 121 -9.40 -14.32 2.08
N ARG A 122 -8.61 -14.20 1.00
CA ARG A 122 -8.36 -12.92 0.33
C ARG A 122 -9.65 -12.20 -0.08
N ARG A 123 -10.61 -12.93 -0.66
CA ARG A 123 -11.93 -12.37 -1.05
C ARG A 123 -12.78 -12.01 0.16
N ALA A 124 -12.79 -12.85 1.18
CA ALA A 124 -13.55 -12.60 2.41
C ALA A 124 -13.02 -11.36 3.14
N VAL A 125 -11.71 -11.28 3.33
CA VAL A 125 -11.04 -10.15 4.00
C VAL A 125 -11.27 -8.84 3.27
N LEU A 126 -11.30 -8.82 1.94
CA LEU A 126 -11.64 -7.60 1.20
C LEU A 126 -13.04 -7.09 1.56
N ARG A 127 -14.04 -7.98 1.64
CA ARG A 127 -15.40 -7.60 2.03
C ARG A 127 -15.48 -7.14 3.48
N LEU A 128 -14.79 -7.85 4.37
CA LEU A 128 -14.73 -7.49 5.80
C LEU A 128 -14.02 -6.15 6.01
N ASP A 129 -12.96 -5.88 5.26
CA ASP A 129 -12.25 -4.61 5.32
C ASP A 129 -13.16 -3.44 4.93
N ASP A 130 -13.95 -3.59 3.87
CA ASP A 130 -14.94 -2.58 3.49
C ASP A 130 -16.10 -2.46 4.48
N LEU A 131 -16.50 -3.56 5.14
CA LEU A 131 -17.54 -3.54 6.18
C LEU A 131 -17.08 -2.78 7.44
N PHE A 132 -15.87 -3.07 7.93
CA PHE A 132 -15.38 -2.51 9.20
C PHE A 132 -14.72 -1.13 9.04
N TYR A 133 -13.99 -0.91 7.94
CA TYR A 133 -13.26 0.34 7.71
C TYR A 133 -13.90 1.22 6.64
N GLY A 134 -14.87 0.71 5.88
CA GLY A 134 -15.48 1.43 4.76
C GLY A 134 -14.65 1.33 3.48
N ALA A 135 -15.32 1.40 2.32
CA ALA A 135 -14.67 1.43 1.01
C ALA A 135 -13.85 2.72 0.77
N LYS A 136 -14.27 3.82 1.40
CA LYS A 136 -13.62 5.14 1.33
C LYS A 136 -13.47 5.75 2.74
N PRO A 137 -12.57 5.21 3.59
CA PRO A 137 -12.44 5.65 4.99
C PRO A 137 -12.05 7.11 5.06
N LYS A 138 -12.67 7.94 5.90
CA LYS A 138 -12.26 9.35 6.04
C LYS A 138 -10.82 9.46 6.58
N PRO A 139 -10.06 10.53 6.23
CA PRO A 139 -8.81 10.84 6.93
C PRO A 139 -9.04 10.90 8.46
N LYS A 140 -8.05 10.46 9.23
CA LYS A 140 -8.10 10.60 10.69
C LYS A 140 -8.04 12.08 11.07
N ALA A 141 -8.64 12.43 12.20
CA ALA A 141 -8.47 13.76 12.77
C ALA A 141 -6.97 14.04 13.00
N PRO A 142 -6.52 15.30 12.83
CA PRO A 142 -5.17 15.67 13.23
C PRO A 142 -5.01 15.41 14.74
N PRO A 143 -3.82 15.00 15.18
CA PRO A 143 -3.57 14.85 16.61
C PRO A 143 -3.54 16.22 17.29
N ASP A 144 -3.88 16.27 18.58
CA ASP A 144 -4.03 17.52 19.34
C ASP A 144 -2.76 18.37 19.43
N TRP A 145 -1.59 17.76 19.23
CA TRP A 145 -0.30 18.45 19.23
C TRP A 145 0.04 19.14 17.89
N LEU A 146 -0.71 18.87 16.82
CA LEU A 146 -0.48 19.51 15.53
C LEU A 146 -1.13 20.90 15.52
N PRO A 147 -0.37 21.99 15.28
CA PRO A 147 -0.96 23.33 15.24
C PRO A 147 -1.99 23.44 14.11
N PRO A 148 -3.03 24.28 14.28
CA PRO A 148 -4.01 24.54 13.22
C PRO A 148 -3.31 25.08 11.97
N ARG A 149 -3.82 24.73 10.78
CA ARG A 149 -3.22 25.24 9.55
C ARG A 149 -3.48 26.76 9.47
N PRO A 150 -2.60 27.54 8.84
CA PRO A 150 -2.80 28.98 8.68
C PRO A 150 -4.13 29.38 8.03
N LEU A 151 -4.75 28.47 7.27
CA LEU A 151 -6.04 28.66 6.58
C LEU A 151 -7.26 28.25 7.41
N ASP A 152 -7.05 27.66 8.59
CA ASP A 152 -8.12 27.25 9.51
C ASP A 152 -8.36 28.30 10.63
N MET A 153 -7.65 29.45 10.56
CA MET A 153 -7.82 30.66 11.39
C MET A 153 -8.54 31.75 10.59
#